data_AF-A0A553WC35-F1
#
_entry.id   AF-A0A553WC35-F1
#
_cell.length_a   1.000
_cell.length_b   1.000
_cell.length_c   1.000
_cell.angle_alpha   90.00
_cell.angle_beta   90.00
_cell.angle_gamma   90.00
#
_symmetry.space_group_name_H-M   'P 1'
#
loop_
_entity.id
_entity.type
_entity.pdbx_description
1 polymer ?
#
loop_
_entity_poly.entity_id
_entity_poly.type
_entity_poly.pdbx_seq_one_letter_code
_entity_poly.pdbx_strand_id
1 'polypeptide(L)'
;MRILFTTGILLAALIMPHQGQAQTADPEDAKPCNEAEVMMLLGTNSKATDYLLACAQVPNQTPFKIAKSRFRRFQLLQDMEQMALAEAELVALTTPPLSEAEVFSGTPSGAIIFGGKQSIGATQVALLGARASYRVFDKDLTAGVPLADRAIALAGHDPAFVFDVASAYAAKAKAAYLQQNTTEIVTNSVRAYLRGIEDPWINDVIKQLPLETQAALQTQRASLREGAGAYAFAISPQAQTPDKIETAKRVVAEGAVAVKALEDFEHNQLGLP
;
A
#
# COMPACT_ATOMS: atom_id res chain seq x y z
N MET A 1 -44.77 -3.44 -77.21
CA MET A 1 -44.45 -1.99 -77.24
C MET A 1 -44.35 -1.55 -75.79
N ARG A 2 -43.15 -1.26 -75.23
CA ARG A 2 -42.31 -0.03 -75.43
C ARG A 2 -43.11 1.22 -74.99
N ILE A 3 -42.70 2.09 -74.07
CA ILE A 3 -41.36 2.48 -73.57
C ILE A 3 -41.50 3.25 -72.23
N LEU A 4 -40.39 3.21 -71.47
CA LEU A 4 -39.88 4.03 -70.35
C LEU A 4 -40.30 5.50 -70.25
N PHE A 5 -40.28 6.07 -69.03
CA PHE A 5 -39.47 7.24 -68.59
C PHE A 5 -39.58 7.34 -67.04
N THR A 6 -38.60 6.89 -66.25
CA THR A 6 -37.56 7.69 -65.57
C THR A 6 -37.97 9.09 -65.10
N THR A 7 -38.16 9.24 -63.78
CA THR A 7 -37.80 10.41 -62.94
C THR A 7 -37.77 9.87 -61.50
N GLY A 8 -36.61 9.71 -60.88
CA GLY A 8 -35.92 10.82 -60.23
C GLY A 8 -36.23 10.79 -58.73
N ILE A 9 -35.87 9.71 -58.03
CA ILE A 9 -35.88 9.71 -56.56
C ILE A 9 -34.67 10.54 -56.13
N LEU A 10 -34.93 11.79 -55.74
CA LEU A 10 -34.00 12.55 -54.91
C LEU A 10 -33.81 11.76 -53.61
N LEU A 11 -32.63 11.18 -53.41
CA LEU A 11 -32.13 10.87 -52.08
C LEU A 11 -31.97 12.21 -51.35
N ALA A 12 -32.96 12.58 -50.55
CA ALA A 12 -32.72 13.48 -49.43
C ALA A 12 -31.90 12.67 -48.42
N ALA A 13 -30.58 12.77 -48.51
CA ALA A 13 -29.69 12.41 -47.44
C ALA A 13 -30.13 13.20 -46.20
N LEU A 14 -30.80 12.52 -45.27
CA LEU A 14 -30.89 12.98 -43.89
C LEU A 14 -29.46 13.00 -43.38
N ILE A 15 -28.83 14.17 -43.50
CA ILE A 15 -27.65 14.54 -42.73
C ILE A 15 -28.15 14.56 -41.29
N MET A 16 -28.11 13.39 -40.64
CA MET A 16 -28.06 13.36 -39.18
C MET A 16 -26.89 14.25 -38.81
N PRO A 17 -27.06 15.25 -37.93
CA PRO A 17 -25.90 15.89 -37.35
C PRO A 17 -25.08 14.74 -36.76
N HIS A 18 -23.87 14.55 -37.29
CA HIS A 18 -22.82 13.92 -36.52
C HIS A 18 -22.81 14.69 -35.21
N GLN A 19 -23.45 14.12 -34.18
CA GLN A 19 -23.00 14.37 -32.82
C GLN A 19 -21.53 14.04 -32.90
N GLY A 20 -20.69 15.08 -33.01
CA GLY A 20 -19.27 14.92 -32.77
C GLY A 20 -19.22 14.12 -31.49
N GLN A 21 -18.67 12.90 -31.58
CA GLN A 21 -18.36 12.14 -30.38
C GLN A 21 -17.62 13.15 -29.52
N ALA A 22 -18.26 13.60 -28.44
CA ALA A 22 -17.55 14.30 -27.40
C ALA A 22 -16.36 13.40 -27.15
N GLN A 23 -15.14 13.90 -27.43
CA GLN A 23 -13.93 13.19 -27.07
C GLN A 23 -14.20 12.67 -25.68
N THR A 24 -14.29 11.34 -25.54
CA THR A 24 -14.49 10.73 -24.23
C THR A 24 -13.41 11.36 -23.38
N ALA A 25 -13.81 12.20 -22.41
CA ALA A 25 -12.86 12.90 -21.57
C ALA A 25 -11.87 11.85 -21.13
N ASP A 26 -10.58 12.14 -21.30
CA ASP A 26 -9.54 11.21 -20.88
C ASP A 26 -9.93 10.76 -19.45
N PRO A 27 -10.11 9.46 -19.18
CA PRO A 27 -10.42 8.98 -17.83
C PRO A 27 -9.44 9.55 -16.80
N GLU A 28 -8.26 9.96 -17.26
CA GLU A 28 -7.27 10.67 -16.51
C GLU A 28 -7.66 12.10 -16.06
N ASP A 29 -8.45 12.84 -16.82
CA ASP A 29 -8.88 14.22 -16.52
C ASP A 29 -10.30 14.30 -15.95
N ALA A 30 -10.82 13.17 -15.46
CA ALA A 30 -12.17 13.10 -14.94
C ALA A 30 -12.38 14.13 -13.81
N LYS A 31 -13.41 14.97 -13.98
CA LYS A 31 -13.77 16.08 -13.06
C LYS A 31 -13.70 15.73 -11.56
N PRO A 32 -14.23 14.57 -11.09
CA PRO A 32 -14.16 14.22 -9.67
C PRO A 32 -12.73 14.07 -9.14
N CYS A 33 -11.77 13.64 -9.97
CA CYS A 33 -10.38 13.47 -9.57
C CYS A 33 -9.70 14.82 -9.31
N ASN A 34 -9.99 15.82 -10.14
CA ASN A 34 -9.47 17.18 -9.98
C ASN A 34 -10.15 17.91 -8.82
N GLU A 35 -11.47 17.73 -8.65
CA GLU A 35 -12.22 18.33 -7.54
C GLU A 35 -11.78 17.78 -6.18
N ALA A 36 -11.43 16.48 -6.10
CA ALA A 36 -10.87 15.89 -4.90
C ALA A 36 -9.60 16.61 -4.43
N GLU A 37 -8.64 16.84 -5.33
CA GLU A 37 -7.37 17.50 -4.98
C GLU A 37 -7.60 18.95 -4.51
N VAL A 38 -8.51 19.69 -5.15
CA VAL A 38 -8.90 21.04 -4.71
C VAL A 38 -9.55 21.02 -3.32
N MET A 39 -10.48 20.10 -3.06
CA MET A 39 -11.17 20.01 -1.77
C MET A 39 -10.23 19.62 -0.62
N MET A 40 -9.20 18.80 -0.89
CA MET A 40 -8.13 18.51 0.06
C MET A 40 -7.31 19.75 0.39
N LEU A 41 -6.93 20.55 -0.61
CA LEU A 41 -6.19 21.80 -0.40
C LEU A 41 -6.98 22.83 0.41
N LEU A 42 -8.31 22.84 0.25
CA LEU A 42 -9.22 23.71 0.99
C LEU A 42 -9.54 23.21 2.40
N GLY A 43 -9.03 22.03 2.81
CA GLY A 43 -9.30 21.42 4.12
C GLY A 43 -10.73 20.88 4.28
N THR A 44 -11.46 20.72 3.18
CA THR A 44 -12.84 20.19 3.20
C THR A 44 -12.85 18.67 3.07
N ASN A 45 -12.30 17.98 4.07
CA ASN A 45 -11.99 16.55 4.02
C ASN A 45 -13.21 15.67 3.68
N SER A 46 -14.41 15.98 4.19
CA SER A 46 -15.63 15.23 3.86
C SER A 46 -15.94 15.26 2.36
N LYS A 47 -15.97 16.45 1.75
CA LYS A 47 -16.18 16.58 0.30
C LYS A 47 -15.06 15.94 -0.50
N ALA A 48 -13.81 16.08 -0.05
CA ALA A 48 -12.68 15.42 -0.67
C ALA A 48 -12.87 13.89 -0.68
N THR A 49 -13.33 13.28 0.41
CA THR A 49 -13.59 11.83 0.44
C THR A 49 -14.63 11.43 -0.61
N ASP A 50 -15.73 12.16 -0.74
CA ASP A 50 -16.78 11.86 -1.72
C ASP A 50 -16.28 11.93 -3.17
N TYR A 51 -15.52 12.99 -3.49
CA TYR A 51 -14.93 13.13 -4.82
C TYR A 51 -13.87 12.06 -5.13
N LEU A 52 -13.10 11.61 -4.14
CA LEU A 52 -12.15 10.51 -4.31
C LEU A 52 -12.85 9.19 -4.60
N LEU A 53 -13.99 8.91 -3.95
CA LEU A 53 -14.79 7.72 -4.26
C LEU A 53 -15.36 7.81 -5.67
N ALA A 54 -15.92 8.96 -6.04
CA ALA A 54 -16.44 9.19 -7.39
C ALA A 54 -15.33 9.04 -8.45
N CYS A 55 -14.12 9.56 -8.20
CA CYS A 55 -12.96 9.39 -9.07
C CYS A 55 -12.58 7.90 -9.26
N ALA A 56 -12.60 7.11 -8.17
CA ALA A 56 -12.33 5.67 -8.22
C ALA A 56 -13.41 4.85 -8.94
N GLN A 57 -14.60 5.43 -9.16
CA GLN A 57 -15.75 4.79 -9.81
C GLN A 57 -15.96 5.26 -11.26
N VAL A 58 -15.10 6.15 -11.77
CA VAL A 58 -15.15 6.59 -13.17
C VAL A 58 -15.00 5.38 -14.10
N PRO A 59 -15.89 5.21 -15.11
CA PRO A 59 -15.76 4.13 -16.07
C PRO A 59 -14.41 4.15 -16.80
N ASN A 60 -13.79 2.98 -16.97
CA ASN A 60 -12.47 2.81 -17.61
C ASN A 60 -11.32 3.57 -16.92
N GLN A 61 -11.47 3.91 -15.63
CA GLN A 61 -10.38 4.50 -14.85
C GLN A 61 -9.18 3.55 -14.76
N THR A 62 -7.98 4.11 -14.80
CA THR A 62 -6.77 3.31 -14.71
C THR A 62 -6.65 2.66 -13.31
N PRO A 63 -6.14 1.42 -13.20
CA PRO A 63 -5.95 0.78 -11.90
C PRO A 63 -5.16 1.64 -10.91
N PHE A 64 -4.16 2.38 -11.40
CA PHE A 64 -3.40 3.33 -10.60
C PHE A 64 -4.27 4.46 -10.02
N LYS A 65 -5.11 5.11 -10.83
CA LYS A 65 -5.96 6.21 -10.35
C LYS A 65 -7.05 5.74 -9.41
N ILE A 66 -7.62 4.55 -9.66
CA ILE A 66 -8.55 3.90 -8.72
C ILE A 66 -7.87 3.76 -7.36
N ALA A 67 -6.69 3.16 -7.33
CA ALA A 67 -6.04 2.87 -6.08
C ALA A 67 -5.45 4.12 -5.38
N LYS A 68 -4.89 5.08 -6.13
CA LYS A 68 -4.47 6.39 -5.59
C LYS A 68 -5.64 7.07 -4.89
N SER A 69 -6.81 7.09 -5.54
CA SER A 69 -7.99 7.75 -5.00
C SER A 69 -8.51 7.06 -3.74
N ARG A 70 -8.59 5.72 -3.76
CA ARG A 70 -8.96 4.92 -2.58
C ARG A 70 -7.99 5.08 -1.43
N PHE A 71 -6.69 5.11 -1.69
CA PHE A 71 -5.67 5.30 -0.66
C PHE A 71 -5.72 6.70 -0.03
N ARG A 72 -5.90 7.75 -0.85
CA ARG A 72 -6.12 9.11 -0.33
C ARG A 72 -7.40 9.20 0.49
N ARG A 73 -8.48 8.56 0.02
CA ARG A 73 -9.75 8.50 0.74
C ARG A 73 -9.58 7.79 2.08
N PHE A 74 -8.88 6.65 2.09
CA PHE A 74 -8.49 5.94 3.31
C PHE A 74 -7.81 6.89 4.31
N GLN A 75 -6.74 7.58 3.92
CA GLN A 75 -6.01 8.51 4.80
C GLN A 75 -6.92 9.57 5.40
N LEU A 76 -7.73 10.25 4.59
CA LEU A 76 -8.66 11.27 5.07
C LEU A 76 -9.73 10.68 6.00
N LEU A 77 -10.22 9.48 5.73
CA LEU A 77 -11.19 8.80 6.60
C LEU A 77 -10.55 8.40 7.94
N GLN A 78 -9.25 8.10 7.98
CA GLN A 78 -8.53 7.91 9.26
C GLN A 78 -8.47 9.22 10.04
N ASP A 79 -8.08 10.32 9.39
CA ASP A 79 -7.99 11.65 9.99
C ASP A 79 -9.35 12.16 10.52
N MET A 80 -10.43 11.72 9.88
CA MET A 80 -11.82 12.01 10.26
C MET A 80 -12.41 11.00 11.25
N GLU A 81 -11.62 10.04 11.74
CA GLU A 81 -12.05 8.98 12.65
C GLU A 81 -13.17 8.06 12.11
N GLN A 82 -13.37 8.02 10.79
CA GLN A 82 -14.37 7.19 10.12
C GLN A 82 -13.84 5.78 9.85
N MET A 83 -13.53 5.05 10.91
CA MET A 83 -12.77 3.80 10.88
C MET A 83 -13.38 2.69 10.01
N ALA A 84 -14.71 2.52 10.03
CA ALA A 84 -15.38 1.51 9.22
C ALA A 84 -15.26 1.79 7.71
N LEU A 85 -15.34 3.06 7.31
CA LEU A 85 -15.18 3.46 5.91
C LEU A 85 -13.71 3.40 5.48
N ALA A 86 -12.78 3.79 6.36
CA ALA A 86 -11.35 3.63 6.12
C ALA A 86 -11.00 2.15 5.87
N GLU A 87 -11.56 1.24 6.68
CA GLU A 87 -11.33 -0.19 6.49
C GLU A 87 -11.93 -0.71 5.17
N ALA A 88 -13.10 -0.23 4.75
CA ALA A 88 -13.69 -0.60 3.47
C ALA A 88 -12.76 -0.25 2.28
N GLU A 89 -12.06 0.87 2.35
CA GLU A 89 -11.05 1.22 1.34
C GLU A 89 -9.85 0.28 1.38
N LEU A 90 -9.38 -0.14 2.56
CA LEU A 90 -8.33 -1.15 2.69
C LEU A 90 -8.76 -2.51 2.12
N VAL A 91 -10.02 -2.91 2.29
CA VAL A 91 -10.57 -4.13 1.67
C VAL A 91 -10.51 -4.02 0.15
N ALA A 92 -10.95 -2.89 -0.41
CA ALA A 92 -10.91 -2.65 -1.85
C ALA A 92 -9.48 -2.58 -2.40
N LEU A 93 -8.53 -2.06 -1.64
CA LEU A 93 -7.11 -2.00 -2.00
C LEU A 93 -6.39 -3.34 -1.87
N THR A 94 -6.94 -4.29 -1.11
CA THR A 94 -6.35 -5.62 -0.86
C THR A 94 -7.09 -6.77 -1.57
N THR A 95 -8.09 -6.46 -2.40
CA THR A 95 -8.94 -7.45 -3.10
C THR A 95 -9.05 -7.14 -4.60
N PRO A 96 -8.80 -8.12 -5.51
CA PRO A 96 -8.38 -9.48 -5.23
C PRO A 96 -6.96 -9.55 -4.67
N PRO A 97 -6.61 -10.65 -3.99
CA PRO A 97 -5.24 -10.90 -3.56
C PRO A 97 -4.25 -10.80 -4.73
N LEU A 98 -3.25 -9.93 -4.61
CA LEU A 98 -2.26 -9.71 -5.67
C LEU A 98 -1.13 -10.74 -5.61
N SER A 99 -0.56 -11.01 -6.79
CA SER A 99 0.41 -12.07 -7.08
C SER A 99 1.61 -12.10 -6.13
N GLU A 100 2.04 -13.30 -5.74
CA GLU A 100 3.28 -13.59 -4.98
C GLU A 100 4.57 -13.34 -5.81
N ALA A 101 4.48 -12.64 -6.95
CA ALA A 101 5.60 -12.44 -7.84
C ALA A 101 6.51 -11.31 -7.32
N GLU A 102 7.82 -11.54 -7.38
CA GLU A 102 8.84 -10.56 -6.96
C GLU A 102 8.63 -9.21 -7.66
N VAL A 103 8.62 -8.13 -6.88
CA VAL A 103 8.40 -6.76 -7.35
C VAL A 103 9.51 -6.29 -8.31
N PHE A 104 10.68 -6.93 -8.27
CA PHE A 104 11.83 -6.65 -9.14
C PHE A 104 11.94 -7.55 -10.39
N SER A 105 11.00 -8.46 -10.63
CA SER A 105 11.07 -9.39 -11.78
C SER A 105 10.78 -8.76 -13.15
N GLY A 106 10.41 -7.48 -13.22
CA GLY A 106 10.04 -6.82 -14.48
C GLY A 106 8.73 -7.34 -15.09
N THR A 107 7.98 -8.18 -14.35
CA THR A 107 6.70 -8.74 -14.80
C THR A 107 5.57 -7.81 -14.38
N PRO A 108 4.71 -7.33 -15.31
CA PRO A 108 3.52 -6.57 -14.97
C PRO A 108 2.51 -7.51 -14.30
N SER A 109 2.59 -7.60 -12.99
CA SER A 109 1.58 -8.25 -12.17
C SER A 109 0.29 -7.41 -12.25
N GLY A 110 -0.80 -8.08 -12.61
CA GLY A 110 -2.06 -7.48 -13.10
C GLY A 110 -2.85 -6.58 -12.15
N ALA A 111 -2.28 -6.16 -11.03
CA ALA A 111 -2.71 -4.98 -10.27
C ALA A 111 -1.69 -4.73 -9.15
N ILE A 112 -0.48 -4.23 -9.43
CA ILE A 112 0.53 -4.03 -8.40
C ILE A 112 0.93 -2.56 -8.33
N ILE A 113 0.67 -1.98 -7.16
CA ILE A 113 1.08 -0.63 -6.80
C ILE A 113 2.34 -0.76 -5.98
N PHE A 114 3.47 -0.77 -6.67
CA PHE A 114 4.77 -0.70 -6.02
C PHE A 114 5.64 0.29 -6.82
N GLY A 115 6.73 0.70 -6.19
CA GLY A 115 7.67 1.73 -6.66
C GLY A 115 7.84 1.81 -8.17
N GLY A 116 7.77 3.04 -8.69
CA GLY A 116 7.57 3.31 -10.11
C GLY A 116 6.92 4.69 -10.28
N LYS A 117 6.95 5.28 -11.49
CA LYS A 117 6.29 6.58 -11.77
C LYS A 117 4.80 6.61 -11.41
N GLN A 118 4.21 5.44 -11.16
CA GLN A 118 2.83 5.22 -10.78
C GLN A 118 2.73 4.46 -9.43
N SER A 119 3.38 4.98 -8.39
CA SER A 119 3.25 4.49 -7.00
C SER A 119 2.33 5.39 -6.19
N ILE A 120 1.53 4.81 -5.28
CA ILE A 120 0.70 5.56 -4.30
C ILE A 120 1.47 5.87 -3.01
N GLY A 121 2.71 5.40 -2.88
CA GLY A 121 3.53 5.59 -1.68
C GLY A 121 3.28 4.58 -0.56
N ALA A 122 2.59 3.47 -0.82
CA ALA A 122 2.39 2.37 0.13
C ALA A 122 2.46 1.01 -0.59
N THR A 123 3.02 0.02 0.09
CA THR A 123 3.10 -1.37 -0.41
C THR A 123 1.93 -2.21 0.07
N GLN A 124 1.67 -3.33 -0.60
CA GLN A 124 0.63 -4.27 -0.17
C GLN A 124 0.89 -4.83 1.23
N VAL A 125 2.16 -5.06 1.58
CA VAL A 125 2.57 -5.47 2.94
C VAL A 125 2.07 -4.46 3.97
N ALA A 126 2.33 -3.17 3.73
CA ALA A 126 1.88 -2.10 4.62
C ALA A 126 0.34 -2.01 4.70
N LEU A 127 -0.37 -2.15 3.58
CA LEU A 127 -1.84 -2.11 3.53
C LEU A 127 -2.48 -3.31 4.26
N LEU A 128 -1.91 -4.51 4.11
CA LEU A 128 -2.35 -5.70 4.83
C LEU A 128 -2.09 -5.57 6.34
N GLY A 129 -0.92 -5.06 6.75
CA GLY A 129 -0.60 -4.81 8.16
C GLY A 129 -1.48 -3.72 8.79
N ALA A 130 -1.83 -2.67 8.04
CA ALA A 130 -2.81 -1.67 8.47
C ALA A 130 -4.18 -2.32 8.69
N ARG A 131 -4.67 -3.12 7.73
CA ARG A 131 -5.97 -3.81 7.85
C ARG A 131 -5.99 -4.81 9.00
N ALA A 132 -4.90 -5.54 9.22
CA ALA A 132 -4.73 -6.41 10.38
C ALA A 132 -4.87 -5.62 11.69
N SER A 133 -4.27 -4.42 11.75
CA SER A 133 -4.38 -3.54 12.92
C SER A 133 -5.81 -3.10 13.21
N TYR A 134 -6.60 -2.76 12.18
CA TYR A 134 -8.04 -2.46 12.33
C TYR A 134 -8.80 -3.63 12.95
N ARG A 135 -8.60 -4.84 12.43
CA ARG A 135 -9.31 -6.04 12.91
C ARG A 135 -8.91 -6.43 14.32
N VAL A 136 -7.62 -6.37 14.65
CA VAL A 136 -7.14 -6.66 16.01
C VAL A 136 -7.65 -5.60 17.00
N PHE A 137 -7.70 -4.32 16.61
CA PHE A 137 -8.29 -3.27 17.44
C PHE A 137 -9.77 -3.53 17.74
N ASP A 138 -10.52 -4.01 16.74
CA ASP A 138 -11.91 -4.45 16.89
C ASP A 138 -12.07 -5.82 17.60
N LYS A 139 -10.96 -6.38 18.11
CA LYS A 139 -10.89 -7.70 18.77
C LYS A 139 -11.30 -8.87 17.87
N ASP A 140 -11.41 -8.67 16.57
CA ASP A 140 -11.61 -9.71 15.56
C ASP A 140 -10.27 -10.35 15.20
N LEU A 141 -9.77 -11.18 16.12
CA LEU A 141 -8.48 -11.88 15.93
C LEU A 141 -8.53 -12.86 14.76
N THR A 142 -9.71 -13.45 14.51
CA THR A 142 -9.94 -14.42 13.43
C THR A 142 -9.76 -13.83 12.04
N ALA A 143 -10.11 -12.55 11.84
CA ALA A 143 -9.83 -11.85 10.59
C ALA A 143 -8.46 -11.14 10.62
N GLY A 144 -8.04 -10.62 11.77
CA GLY A 144 -6.84 -9.79 11.89
C GLY A 144 -5.52 -10.55 11.80
N VAL A 145 -5.38 -11.67 12.53
CA VAL A 145 -4.12 -12.43 12.57
C VAL A 145 -3.75 -13.00 11.19
N PRO A 146 -4.66 -13.62 10.42
CA PRO A 146 -4.32 -14.12 9.08
C PRO A 146 -3.86 -13.02 8.11
N LEU A 147 -4.36 -11.80 8.24
CA LEU A 147 -3.90 -10.65 7.44
C LEU A 147 -2.47 -10.25 7.79
N ALA A 148 -2.12 -10.24 9.09
CA ALA A 148 -0.77 -9.97 9.53
C ALA A 148 0.21 -11.06 9.09
N ASP A 149 -0.16 -12.34 9.23
CA ASP A 149 0.66 -13.47 8.79
C ASP A 149 0.92 -13.41 7.28
N ARG A 150 -0.10 -13.04 6.49
CA ARG A 150 0.07 -12.84 5.05
C ARG A 150 1.02 -11.68 4.73
N ALA A 151 0.93 -10.56 5.43
CA ALA A 151 1.85 -9.44 5.24
C ALA A 151 3.30 -9.86 5.55
N ILE A 152 3.50 -10.65 6.61
CA ILE A 152 4.81 -11.19 6.99
C ILE A 152 5.34 -12.16 5.94
N ALA A 153 4.50 -13.09 5.46
CA ALA A 153 4.88 -14.01 4.40
C ALA A 153 5.30 -13.26 3.12
N LEU A 154 4.52 -12.26 2.70
CA LEU A 154 4.84 -11.41 1.54
C LEU A 154 6.17 -10.67 1.70
N ALA A 155 6.45 -10.15 2.90
CA ALA A 155 7.72 -9.50 3.18
C ALA A 155 8.92 -10.47 3.18
N GLY A 156 8.70 -11.75 3.50
CA GLY A 156 9.73 -12.78 3.45
C GLY A 156 10.23 -13.12 2.03
N HIS A 157 9.48 -12.74 0.99
CA HIS A 157 9.89 -12.94 -0.40
C HIS A 157 10.81 -11.84 -0.94
N ASP A 158 10.82 -10.66 -0.32
CA ASP A 158 11.59 -9.51 -0.82
C ASP A 158 12.12 -8.66 0.35
N PRO A 159 13.45 -8.61 0.56
CA PRO A 159 14.08 -7.77 1.57
C PRO A 159 13.68 -6.28 1.52
N ALA A 160 13.16 -5.79 0.38
CA ALA A 160 12.65 -4.43 0.25
C ALA A 160 11.44 -4.11 1.14
N PHE A 161 10.71 -5.13 1.61
CA PHE A 161 9.53 -4.93 2.46
C PHE A 161 9.80 -5.13 3.95
N VAL A 162 11.07 -5.24 4.36
CA VAL A 162 11.45 -5.48 5.75
C VAL A 162 10.92 -4.41 6.72
N PHE A 163 10.72 -3.16 6.26
CA PHE A 163 10.13 -2.09 7.08
C PHE A 163 8.61 -2.01 6.97
N ASP A 164 8.04 -2.36 5.82
CA ASP A 164 6.61 -2.26 5.57
C ASP A 164 5.77 -3.22 6.44
N VAL A 165 6.39 -4.31 6.88
CA VAL A 165 5.77 -5.32 7.76
C VAL A 165 5.65 -4.87 9.23
N ALA A 166 6.19 -3.70 9.61
CA ALA A 166 6.17 -3.22 10.99
C ALA A 166 4.75 -3.20 11.60
N SER A 167 3.75 -2.77 10.83
CA SER A 167 2.34 -2.72 11.27
C SER A 167 1.72 -4.11 11.46
N ALA A 168 2.17 -5.12 10.71
CA ALA A 168 1.71 -6.50 10.88
C ALA A 168 2.24 -7.10 12.19
N TYR A 169 3.52 -6.89 12.52
CA TYR A 169 4.07 -7.27 13.82
C TYR A 169 3.39 -6.53 14.98
N ALA A 170 3.10 -5.24 14.81
CA ALA A 170 2.33 -4.48 15.79
C ALA A 170 0.94 -5.08 16.04
N ALA A 171 0.23 -5.49 14.97
CA ALA A 171 -1.04 -6.18 15.07
C ALA A 171 -0.91 -7.53 15.80
N LYS A 172 0.12 -8.33 15.50
CA LYS A 172 0.38 -9.60 16.21
C LYS A 172 0.70 -9.39 17.69
N ALA A 173 1.46 -8.36 18.05
CA ALA A 173 1.74 -8.03 19.46
C ALA A 173 0.45 -7.69 20.23
N LYS A 174 -0.44 -6.89 19.63
CA LYS A 174 -1.75 -6.56 20.23
C LYS A 174 -2.69 -7.76 20.29
N ALA A 175 -2.68 -8.63 19.28
CA ALA A 175 -3.42 -9.88 19.30
C ALA A 175 -2.94 -10.81 20.43
N ALA A 176 -1.61 -10.93 20.59
CA ALA A 176 -1.00 -11.69 21.67
C ALA A 176 -1.35 -11.11 23.06
N TYR A 177 -1.45 -9.78 23.17
CA TYR A 177 -1.92 -9.13 24.39
C TYR A 177 -3.36 -9.53 24.75
N LEU A 178 -4.27 -9.54 23.77
CA LEU A 178 -5.64 -9.99 23.96
C LEU A 178 -5.73 -11.49 24.34
N GLN A 179 -4.74 -12.28 23.92
CA GLN A 179 -4.61 -13.70 24.25
C GLN A 179 -3.79 -13.96 25.52
N GLN A 180 -3.27 -12.91 26.19
CA GLN A 180 -2.39 -13.00 27.36
C GLN A 180 -1.10 -13.82 27.12
N ASN A 181 -0.62 -13.86 25.87
CA ASN A 181 0.61 -14.57 25.51
C ASN A 181 1.81 -13.63 25.63
N THR A 182 2.43 -13.61 26.81
CA THR A 182 3.53 -12.69 27.14
C THR A 182 4.75 -12.84 26.24
N THR A 183 5.10 -14.06 25.85
CA THR A 183 6.21 -14.33 24.92
C THR A 183 5.96 -13.68 23.56
N GLU A 184 4.78 -13.87 22.99
CA GLU A 184 4.42 -13.29 21.69
C GLU A 184 4.24 -11.77 21.76
N ILE A 185 3.80 -11.21 22.90
CA ILE A 185 3.74 -9.74 23.09
C ILE A 185 5.13 -9.14 22.93
N VAL A 186 6.12 -9.63 23.68
CA VAL A 186 7.49 -9.10 23.66
C VAL A 186 8.12 -9.31 22.29
N THR A 187 8.05 -10.53 21.77
CA THR A 187 8.61 -10.92 20.46
C THR A 187 8.12 -10.01 19.35
N ASN A 188 6.80 -9.87 19.19
CA ASN A 188 6.24 -9.08 18.10
C ASN A 188 6.41 -7.58 18.33
N SER A 189 6.42 -7.10 19.58
CA SER A 189 6.70 -5.69 19.90
C SER A 189 8.12 -5.29 19.52
N VAL A 190 9.11 -6.15 19.82
CA VAL A 190 10.50 -5.93 19.41
C VAL A 190 10.64 -5.95 17.89
N ARG A 191 10.02 -6.92 17.22
CA ARG A 191 10.03 -7.01 15.75
C ARG A 191 9.45 -5.76 15.09
N ALA A 192 8.33 -5.26 15.61
CA ALA A 192 7.70 -4.03 15.13
C ALA A 192 8.56 -2.78 15.41
N TYR A 193 9.16 -2.69 16.61
CA TYR A 193 10.04 -1.59 17.01
C TYR A 193 11.27 -1.46 16.12
N LEU A 194 11.98 -2.56 15.88
CA LEU A 194 13.19 -2.60 15.04
C LEU A 194 12.88 -2.15 13.60
N ARG A 195 11.67 -2.45 13.12
CA ARG A 195 11.18 -2.08 11.79
C ARG A 195 10.53 -0.70 11.74
N GLY A 196 10.66 0.08 12.81
CA GLY A 196 10.39 1.51 12.79
C GLY A 196 8.98 1.92 13.21
N ILE A 197 8.17 1.03 13.78
CA ILE A 197 6.86 1.44 14.33
C ILE A 197 7.04 2.51 15.42
N GLU A 198 6.11 3.47 15.46
CA GLU A 198 6.09 4.58 16.43
C GLU A 198 4.84 4.54 17.32
N ASP A 199 4.30 3.32 17.52
CA ASP A 199 3.13 3.09 18.37
C ASP A 199 3.50 3.27 19.86
N PRO A 200 2.79 4.13 20.63
CA PRO A 200 3.10 4.38 22.04
C PRO A 200 3.05 3.14 22.93
N TRP A 201 2.08 2.23 22.70
CA TRP A 201 1.94 1.02 23.49
C TRP A 201 3.11 0.06 23.25
N ILE A 202 3.56 -0.07 22.00
CA ILE A 202 4.77 -0.85 21.68
C ILE A 202 5.99 -0.23 22.35
N ASN A 203 6.16 1.10 22.25
CA ASN A 203 7.27 1.79 22.91
C ASN A 203 7.28 1.57 24.42
N ASP A 204 6.11 1.50 25.07
CA ASP A 204 6.00 1.22 26.50
C ASP A 204 6.37 -0.24 26.84
N VAL A 205 6.07 -1.20 25.97
CA VAL A 205 6.59 -2.58 26.11
C VAL A 205 8.12 -2.58 26.04
N ILE A 206 8.71 -1.86 25.08
CA ILE A 206 10.17 -1.78 24.94
C ILE A 206 10.83 -1.16 26.18
N LYS A 207 10.24 -0.11 26.75
CA LYS A 207 10.76 0.54 27.97
C LYS A 207 10.74 -0.36 29.21
N GLN A 208 9.94 -1.42 29.21
CA GLN A 208 9.87 -2.40 30.31
C GLN A 208 10.95 -3.49 30.21
N LEU A 209 11.68 -3.57 29.09
CA LEU A 209 12.80 -4.51 28.93
C LEU A 209 14.02 -4.06 29.75
N PRO A 210 14.99 -4.95 30.03
CA PRO A 210 16.24 -4.56 30.67
C PRO A 210 16.96 -3.43 29.91
N LEU A 211 17.63 -2.51 30.64
CA LEU A 211 18.29 -1.34 30.05
C LEU A 211 19.32 -1.71 28.97
N GLU A 212 20.07 -2.80 29.17
CA GLU A 212 21.04 -3.31 28.20
C GLU A 212 20.33 -3.75 26.90
N THR A 213 19.20 -4.44 27.01
CA THR A 213 18.36 -4.83 25.87
C THR A 213 17.80 -3.59 25.17
N GLN A 214 17.34 -2.58 25.90
CA GLN A 214 16.85 -1.32 25.31
C GLN A 214 17.93 -0.62 24.50
N ALA A 215 19.15 -0.51 25.04
CA ALA A 215 20.28 0.10 24.34
C ALA A 215 20.64 -0.69 23.06
N ALA A 216 20.71 -2.01 23.15
CA ALA A 216 20.97 -2.88 22.01
C ALA A 216 19.90 -2.72 20.90
N LEU A 217 18.62 -2.65 21.28
CA LEU A 217 17.52 -2.41 20.36
C LEU A 217 17.58 -1.02 19.69
N GLN A 218 17.96 0.02 20.43
CA GLN A 218 18.15 1.35 19.87
C GLN A 218 19.30 1.39 18.87
N THR A 219 20.45 0.78 19.19
CA THR A 219 21.58 0.66 18.28
C THR A 219 21.22 -0.12 17.03
N GLN A 220 20.53 -1.26 17.17
CA GLN A 220 20.10 -2.05 16.02
C GLN A 220 19.10 -1.29 15.14
N ARG A 221 18.11 -0.61 15.74
CA ARG A 221 17.15 0.23 15.00
C ARG A 221 17.85 1.38 14.26
N ALA A 222 18.86 1.99 14.86
CA ALA A 222 19.66 3.03 14.20
C ALA A 222 20.45 2.45 13.03
N SER A 223 21.16 1.32 13.23
CA SER A 223 21.90 0.64 12.17
C SER A 223 21.01 0.20 11.01
N LEU A 224 19.81 -0.32 11.30
CA LEU A 224 18.81 -0.66 10.29
C LEU A 224 18.33 0.57 9.54
N ARG A 225 18.06 1.70 10.21
CA ARG A 225 17.66 2.96 9.54
C ARG A 225 18.77 3.53 8.67
N GLU A 226 20.03 3.46 9.12
CA GLU A 226 21.19 3.92 8.36
C GLU A 226 21.46 3.04 7.14
N GLY A 227 21.40 1.71 7.28
CA GLY A 227 21.51 0.77 6.17
C GLY A 227 20.32 0.84 5.20
N ALA A 228 19.12 1.14 5.72
CA ALA A 228 17.90 1.31 4.92
C ALA A 228 17.74 2.68 4.27
N GLY A 229 18.60 3.66 4.58
CA GLY A 229 18.68 4.92 3.85
C GLY A 229 18.92 4.70 2.34
N ALA A 230 19.47 3.54 1.97
CA ALA A 230 19.61 3.06 0.59
C ALA A 230 18.34 2.37 0.03
N TYR A 231 17.46 1.81 0.88
CA TYR A 231 16.21 1.13 0.48
C TYR A 231 15.10 2.07 0.00
N ALA A 232 15.07 3.30 0.52
CA ALA A 232 14.13 4.32 0.05
C ALA A 232 14.26 4.59 -1.46
N PHE A 233 15.42 4.29 -2.07
CA PHE A 233 15.64 4.39 -3.52
C PHE A 233 15.00 3.25 -4.32
N ALA A 234 14.81 2.06 -3.75
CA ALA A 234 14.23 0.91 -4.45
C ALA A 234 12.71 1.03 -4.67
N ILE A 235 12.04 1.90 -3.89
CA ILE A 235 10.58 2.17 -3.97
C ILE A 235 10.31 3.45 -4.79
N SER A 236 11.34 4.07 -5.38
CA SER A 236 11.21 5.30 -6.14
C SER A 236 10.94 5.05 -7.64
N PRO A 237 10.08 5.87 -8.28
CA PRO A 237 9.84 5.96 -9.73
C PRO A 237 10.97 5.89 -10.73
N GLN A 238 12.22 5.99 -10.28
CA GLN A 238 13.32 6.40 -11.12
C GLN A 238 14.27 5.25 -11.50
N ALA A 239 13.88 3.99 -11.26
CA ALA A 239 14.75 2.80 -11.37
C ALA A 239 14.95 2.21 -12.80
N GLN A 240 14.56 2.90 -13.88
CA GLN A 240 14.62 2.37 -15.26
C GLN A 240 15.83 2.86 -16.10
N THR A 241 17.00 3.08 -15.49
CA THR A 241 18.25 3.32 -16.24
C THR A 241 19.30 2.27 -15.86
N PRO A 242 20.22 1.86 -16.76
CA PRO A 242 21.22 0.81 -16.50
C PRO A 242 22.03 1.01 -15.21
N ASP A 243 22.49 2.24 -14.94
CA ASP A 243 23.22 2.60 -13.70
C ASP A 243 22.40 2.40 -12.41
N LYS A 244 21.06 2.39 -12.53
CA LYS A 244 20.14 2.25 -11.42
C LYS A 244 19.67 0.82 -11.19
N ILE A 245 19.81 -0.05 -12.18
CA ILE A 245 19.66 -1.51 -12.00
C ILE A 245 20.78 -2.03 -11.09
N GLU A 246 22.02 -1.60 -11.31
CA GLU A 246 23.13 -1.92 -10.40
C GLU A 246 22.94 -1.31 -9.00
N THR A 247 22.36 -0.10 -8.93
CA THR A 247 21.97 0.49 -7.64
C THR A 247 20.88 -0.34 -6.95
N ALA A 248 19.84 -0.77 -7.65
CA ALA A 248 18.79 -1.62 -7.10
C ALA A 248 19.32 -2.98 -6.63
N LYS A 249 20.20 -3.64 -7.40
CA LYS A 249 20.88 -4.88 -6.99
C LYS A 249 21.72 -4.69 -5.73
N ARG A 250 22.49 -3.59 -5.65
CA ARG A 250 23.28 -3.25 -4.46
C ARG A 250 22.38 -3.06 -3.24
N VAL A 251 21.28 -2.32 -3.40
CA VAL A 251 20.31 -2.09 -2.33
C VAL A 251 19.71 -3.41 -1.86
N VAL A 252 19.26 -4.29 -2.77
CA VAL A 252 18.77 -5.63 -2.44
C VAL A 252 19.81 -6.44 -1.65
N ALA A 253 21.08 -6.38 -2.04
CA ALA A 253 22.16 -7.06 -1.32
C ALA A 253 22.40 -6.44 0.08
N GLU A 254 22.39 -5.11 0.20
CA GLU A 254 22.55 -4.39 1.46
C GLU A 254 21.44 -4.73 2.46
N GLY A 255 20.21 -4.97 2.01
CA GLY A 255 19.14 -5.34 2.94
C GLY A 255 18.94 -6.83 3.09
N ALA A 256 19.44 -7.67 2.18
CA ALA A 256 19.68 -9.06 2.55
C ALA A 256 20.66 -9.14 3.74
N VAL A 257 21.69 -8.28 3.77
CA VAL A 257 22.60 -8.16 4.92
C VAL A 257 21.89 -7.56 6.14
N ALA A 258 21.06 -6.52 5.98
CA ALA A 258 20.33 -5.91 7.09
C ALA A 258 19.26 -6.85 7.69
N VAL A 259 18.53 -7.58 6.85
CA VAL A 259 17.58 -8.64 7.24
C VAL A 259 18.32 -9.73 7.98
N LYS A 260 19.44 -10.22 7.45
CA LYS A 260 20.25 -11.22 8.13
C LYS A 260 20.80 -10.72 9.47
N ALA A 261 21.28 -9.49 9.55
CA ALA A 261 21.75 -8.90 10.80
C ALA A 261 20.62 -8.75 11.82
N LEU A 262 19.39 -8.47 11.35
CA LEU A 262 18.19 -8.44 12.17
C LEU A 262 17.78 -9.84 12.65
N GLU A 263 17.81 -10.85 11.78
CA GLU A 263 17.58 -12.26 12.13
C GLU A 263 18.62 -12.77 13.13
N ASP A 264 19.91 -12.50 12.88
CA ASP A 264 21.02 -12.84 13.78
C ASP A 264 20.88 -12.13 15.13
N PHE A 265 20.41 -10.88 15.15
CA PHE A 265 20.13 -10.15 16.39
C PHE A 265 18.93 -10.75 17.14
N GLU A 266 17.82 -11.01 16.44
CA GLU A 266 16.63 -11.64 17.00
C GLU A 266 16.98 -13.02 17.62
N HIS A 267 17.83 -13.80 16.94
CA HIS A 267 18.27 -15.10 17.41
C HIS A 267 19.24 -15.00 18.60
N ASN A 268 20.32 -14.23 18.47
CA ASN A 268 21.44 -14.27 19.43
C ASN A 268 21.19 -13.43 20.67
N GLN A 269 20.49 -12.30 20.56
CA GLN A 269 20.31 -11.35 21.67
C GLN A 269 18.95 -11.46 22.34
N LEU A 270 17.94 -11.96 21.62
CA LEU A 270 16.57 -12.06 22.14
C LEU A 270 16.11 -13.52 22.34
N GLY A 271 16.89 -14.51 21.87
CA GLY A 271 16.52 -15.92 21.94
C GLY A 271 15.26 -16.25 21.14
N LEU A 272 14.94 -15.45 20.13
CA LEU A 272 13.75 -15.61 19.31
C LEU A 272 14.05 -16.54 18.13
N PRO A 273 13.16 -17.49 17.80
CA PRO A 273 13.29 -18.30 16.59
C PRO A 273 13.01 -17.48 15.33
#